data_AF-A0A9Q0X2Z0-F1
#
_entry.id   AF-A0A9Q0X2Z0-F1
#
_cell.length_a   1.000
_cell.length_b   1.000
_cell.length_c   1.000
_cell.angle_alpha   90.00
_cell.angle_beta   90.00
_cell.angle_gamma   90.00
#
_symmetry.space_group_name_H-M   'P 1'
#
loop_
_entity.id
_entity.type
_entity.pdbx_description
1 polymer ?
#
loop_
_entity_poly.entity_id
_entity_poly.type
_entity_poly.pdbx_seq_one_letter_code
_entity_poly.pdbx_strand_id
1 'polypeptide(L)'
;MAVFPLLLLILMVPSSSNAHRPPSPGYWPSSRFRSMNSYQGYRNLWGYSHQRAEQNALTIWLDSTSGSGFKSIKPFRSGYFGASIKLQPG
;
A
#
# COMPACT_ATOMS: atom_id res chain seq x y z
N MET A 1 16.69 11.84 41.95
CA MET A 1 17.39 11.65 40.66
C MET A 1 17.01 10.37 39.90
N ALA A 2 16.50 9.30 40.56
CA ALA A 2 16.16 8.03 39.89
C ALA A 2 14.72 7.90 39.35
N VAL A 3 13.84 8.88 39.62
CA VAL A 3 12.40 8.81 39.24
C VAL A 3 12.19 9.07 37.74
N PHE A 4 13.00 9.96 37.15
CA PHE A 4 12.95 10.31 35.74
C PHE A 4 13.26 9.14 34.77
N PRO A 5 14.34 8.34 34.96
CA PRO A 5 14.60 7.20 34.09
C PRO A 5 13.56 6.08 34.25
N LEU A 6 12.94 5.93 35.43
CA LEU A 6 11.89 4.95 35.67
C LEU A 6 10.59 5.29 34.91
N LEU A 7 10.22 6.57 34.86
CA LEU A 7 9.08 7.04 34.09
C LEU A 7 9.26 6.81 32.57
N LEU A 8 10.48 7.02 32.07
CA LEU A 8 10.83 6.77 30.66
C LEU A 8 10.70 5.28 30.30
N LEU A 9 11.05 4.39 31.22
CA LEU A 9 10.95 2.93 31.03
C LEU A 9 9.48 2.46 30.97
N ILE A 10 8.60 3.09 31.76
CA ILE A 10 7.15 2.78 31.76
C ILE A 10 6.49 3.26 30.45
N LEU A 11 6.91 4.40 29.90
CA LEU A 11 6.44 4.90 28.61
C LEU A 11 6.91 4.06 27.41
N MET A 12 7.97 3.28 27.57
CA MET A 12 8.49 2.36 26.56
C MET A 12 7.74 1.02 26.52
N VAL A 13 6.82 0.76 27.46
CA VAL A 13 6.00 -0.45 27.43
C VAL A 13 5.02 -0.32 26.25
N PRO A 14 5.16 -1.14 25.19
CA PRO A 14 4.24 -1.05 24.06
C PRO A 14 2.84 -1.36 24.57
N SER A 15 1.93 -0.39 24.44
CA SER A 15 0.52 -0.60 24.74
C SER A 15 0.06 -1.81 23.92
N SER A 16 -0.28 -2.90 24.60
CA SER A 16 -0.80 -4.10 23.95
C SER A 16 -2.12 -3.74 23.30
N SER A 17 -2.07 -3.37 22.02
CA SER A 17 -3.25 -3.11 21.24
C SER A 17 -4.11 -4.37 21.25
N ASN A 18 -5.34 -4.29 21.77
CA ASN A 18 -6.36 -5.34 21.68
C ASN A 18 -6.87 -5.47 20.22
N ALA A 19 -5.94 -5.57 19.28
CA ALA A 19 -6.24 -5.83 17.90
C ALA A 19 -6.44 -7.34 17.77
N HIS A 20 -7.69 -7.78 17.66
CA HIS A 20 -8.04 -9.12 17.20
C HIS A 20 -7.55 -9.27 15.75
N ARG A 21 -6.27 -9.60 15.60
CA ARG A 21 -5.65 -9.86 14.30
C ARG A 21 -5.93 -11.31 13.91
N PRO A 22 -6.11 -11.59 12.61
CA PRO A 22 -6.15 -12.97 12.15
C PRO A 22 -4.84 -13.68 12.53
N PRO A 23 -4.87 -15.01 12.75
CA PRO A 23 -3.66 -15.79 12.97
C PRO A 23 -2.73 -15.69 11.75
N SER A 24 -1.44 -15.93 11.98
CA SER A 24 -0.46 -15.92 10.89
C SER A 24 -0.80 -17.00 9.85
N PRO A 25 -0.80 -16.67 8.55
CA PRO A 25 -1.08 -17.64 7.48
C PRO A 25 0.03 -18.69 7.28
N GLY A 26 1.20 -18.54 7.91
CA GLY A 26 2.34 -19.46 7.77
C GLY A 26 3.12 -19.32 6.45
N TYR A 27 2.54 -18.68 5.43
CA TYR A 27 3.19 -18.36 4.16
C TYR A 27 2.72 -17.00 3.64
N TRP A 28 3.65 -16.21 3.09
CA TRP A 28 3.40 -14.86 2.58
C TRP A 28 3.77 -14.77 1.10
N PRO A 29 2.83 -14.98 0.17
CA PRO A 29 3.12 -14.94 -1.27
C PRO A 29 3.78 -13.63 -1.71
N SER A 30 3.35 -12.49 -1.14
CA SER A 30 3.87 -11.17 -1.49
C SER A 30 5.37 -10.98 -1.19
N SER A 31 5.94 -11.71 -0.22
CA SER A 31 7.37 -11.60 0.08
C SER A 31 8.27 -12.33 -0.91
N ARG A 32 7.71 -13.21 -1.75
CA ARG A 32 8.45 -13.93 -2.80
C ARG A 32 8.64 -13.12 -4.08
N PHE A 33 7.82 -12.09 -4.30
CA PHE A 33 7.85 -11.30 -5.52
C PHE A 33 8.42 -9.90 -5.22
N ARG A 34 9.33 -9.42 -6.07
CA ARG A 34 9.87 -8.05 -5.95
C ARG A 34 8.81 -7.05 -6.40
N SER A 35 8.66 -5.97 -5.64
CA SER A 35 7.85 -4.82 -6.06
C SER A 35 8.44 -4.20 -7.33
N MET A 36 7.56 -3.73 -8.21
CA MET A 36 7.91 -3.05 -9.45
C MET A 36 7.18 -1.71 -9.55
N ASN A 37 7.75 -0.78 -10.31
CA ASN A 37 7.11 0.51 -10.53
C ASN A 37 5.95 0.37 -11.51
N SER A 38 4.87 1.12 -11.26
CA SER A 38 3.63 1.01 -12.05
C SER A 38 3.89 1.18 -13.55
N TYR A 39 4.71 2.17 -13.93
CA TYR A 39 5.05 2.46 -15.32
C TYR A 39 5.78 1.33 -16.07
N GLN A 40 6.39 0.38 -15.36
CA GLN A 40 7.11 -0.72 -16.00
C GLN A 40 6.16 -1.78 -16.59
N GLY A 41 4.94 -1.93 -16.05
CA GLY A 41 4.00 -2.96 -16.50
C GLY A 41 2.58 -2.48 -16.74
N TYR A 42 2.27 -1.22 -16.43
CA TYR A 42 0.96 -0.63 -16.60
C TYR A 42 1.05 0.72 -17.34
N ARG A 43 -0.01 1.04 -18.07
CA ARG A 43 -0.21 2.34 -18.72
C ARG A 43 -1.55 2.91 -18.30
N ASN A 44 -1.68 4.24 -18.35
CA ASN A 44 -2.98 4.88 -18.20
C ASN A 44 -3.93 4.36 -19.32
N LEU A 45 -5.17 4.08 -18.95
CA LEU A 45 -6.23 3.68 -19.87
C LEU A 45 -7.13 4.87 -20.21
N TRP A 46 -7.44 5.70 -19.22
CA TRP A 46 -8.23 6.92 -19.35
C TRP A 46 -7.96 7.85 -18.16
N GLY A 47 -8.31 9.13 -18.28
CA GLY A 47 -8.15 10.08 -17.17
C GLY A 47 -6.70 10.45 -16.86
N TYR A 48 -5.92 10.80 -17.89
CA TYR A 48 -4.50 11.20 -17.75
C TYR A 48 -4.30 12.39 -16.79
N SER A 49 -5.24 13.33 -16.74
CA SER A 49 -5.21 14.46 -15.81
C SER A 49 -5.42 14.07 -14.34
N HIS A 50 -5.99 12.88 -14.11
CA HIS A 50 -6.35 12.33 -12.79
C HIS A 50 -5.41 11.19 -12.37
N GLN A 51 -4.19 11.19 -12.93
CA GLN A 51 -3.17 10.21 -12.63
C GLN A 51 -1.82 10.90 -12.40
N ARG A 52 -1.17 10.55 -11.30
CA ARG A 52 0.19 10.97 -10.99
C ARG A 52 0.96 9.78 -10.47
N ALA A 53 2.15 9.54 -10.97
CA ALA A 53 3.02 8.56 -10.32
C ALA A 53 4.36 9.18 -9.97
N GLU A 54 4.82 8.79 -8.79
CA GLU A 54 5.96 9.36 -8.10
C GLU A 54 6.79 8.23 -7.54
N GLN A 55 8.07 8.19 -7.92
CA GLN A 55 9.03 7.16 -7.51
C GLN A 55 8.48 5.74 -7.68
N ASN A 56 7.82 5.20 -6.64
CA ASN A 56 7.31 3.83 -6.56
C ASN A 56 5.78 3.74 -6.32
N ALA A 57 5.06 4.85 -6.37
CA ALA A 57 3.62 4.90 -6.11
C ALA A 57 2.84 5.46 -7.30
N LEU A 58 1.63 4.92 -7.48
CA LEU A 58 0.64 5.44 -8.42
C LEU A 58 -0.53 6.02 -7.63
N THR A 59 -0.83 7.28 -7.89
CA THR A 59 -1.99 7.99 -7.37
C THR A 59 -2.97 8.22 -8.50
N ILE A 60 -4.20 7.77 -8.30
CA ILE A 60 -5.37 8.10 -9.13
C ILE A 60 -6.44 8.68 -8.23
N TRP A 61 -7.25 9.60 -8.76
CA TRP A 61 -8.33 10.22 -8.02
C TRP A 61 -9.57 10.43 -8.90
N LEU A 62 -10.66 10.79 -8.25
CA LEU A 62 -11.97 11.02 -8.84
C LEU A 62 -12.52 12.34 -8.31
N ASP A 63 -13.00 13.18 -9.22
CA ASP A 63 -13.80 14.37 -8.90
C ASP A 63 -14.99 14.48 -9.86
N SER A 64 -15.69 15.63 -9.84
CA SER A 64 -16.87 15.86 -10.69
C SER A 64 -16.56 15.94 -12.18
N THR A 65 -15.30 16.15 -12.56
CA THR A 65 -14.87 16.28 -13.96
C THR A 65 -14.51 14.93 -14.56
N SER A 66 -13.80 14.08 -13.80
CA SER A 66 -13.41 12.74 -14.24
C SER A 66 -12.85 11.89 -13.11
N GLY A 67 -12.64 10.61 -13.42
CA GLY A 67 -11.78 9.72 -12.67
C GLY A 67 -10.52 9.35 -13.45
N SER A 68 -9.87 8.26 -13.05
CA SER A 68 -8.75 7.69 -13.79
C SER A 68 -8.69 6.18 -13.65
N GLY A 69 -8.07 5.53 -14.64
CA GLY A 69 -7.82 4.10 -14.62
C GLY A 69 -6.59 3.72 -15.42
N PHE A 70 -6.00 2.58 -15.08
CA PHE A 70 -4.82 2.03 -15.73
C PHE A 70 -5.05 0.58 -16.15
N LYS A 71 -4.25 0.10 -17.11
CA LYS A 71 -4.30 -1.26 -17.64
C LYS A 71 -2.89 -1.81 -17.82
N SER A 72 -2.73 -3.13 -17.65
CA SER A 72 -1.46 -3.78 -17.94
C SER A 72 -1.07 -3.60 -19.41
N ILE A 73 0.24 -3.48 -19.67
CA ILE A 73 0.77 -3.33 -21.03
C ILE A 73 0.62 -4.64 -21.80
N LYS A 74 0.77 -5.78 -21.11
CA LYS A 74 0.67 -7.12 -21.69
C LYS A 74 -0.58 -7.85 -21.19
N PRO A 75 -1.23 -8.66 -22.04
CA PRO A 75 -2.20 -9.65 -21.58
C PRO A 75 -1.50 -10.80 -20.84
N PHE A 76 -2.21 -11.43 -19.91
CA PHE A 76 -1.71 -12.59 -19.16
C PHE A 76 -2.69 -13.76 -19.28
N ARG A 77 -2.18 -14.99 -19.33
CA ARG A 77 -3.00 -16.22 -19.25
C ARG A 77 -3.21 -16.68 -17.80
N SER A 78 -2.22 -16.45 -16.93
CA SER A 78 -2.23 -16.77 -15.50
C SER A 78 -1.14 -15.96 -14.77
N GLY A 79 -1.23 -15.85 -13.44
CA GLY A 79 -0.20 -15.19 -12.62
C GLY A 79 -0.69 -14.75 -11.24
N TYR A 80 0.26 -14.33 -10.40
CA TYR A 80 -0.02 -13.61 -9.14
C TYR A 80 0.13 -12.11 -9.39
N PHE A 81 -0.95 -11.35 -9.18
CA PHE A 81 -1.00 -9.91 -9.40
C PHE A 81 -1.31 -9.22 -8.07
N GLY A 82 -0.32 -8.50 -7.55
CA GLY A 82 -0.42 -7.83 -6.26
C GLY A 82 -0.08 -6.34 -6.36
N ALA A 83 -0.73 -5.55 -5.51
CA ALA A 83 -0.40 -4.15 -5.29
C ALA A 83 -0.72 -3.79 -3.84
N SER A 84 0.06 -2.86 -3.27
CA SER A 84 -0.29 -2.21 -2.01
C SER A 84 -1.19 -1.01 -2.31
N ILE A 85 -2.39 -0.99 -1.73
CA ILE A 85 -3.40 0.03 -2.01
C ILE A 85 -3.75 0.76 -0.71
N LYS A 86 -3.70 2.09 -0.75
CA LYS A 86 -4.21 2.96 0.30
C LYS A 86 -5.48 3.66 -0.20
N LEU A 87 -6.56 3.58 0.57
CA LEU A 87 -7.84 4.19 0.22
C LEU A 87 -7.94 5.64 0.73
N GLN A 88 -8.82 6.41 0.10
CA GLN A 88 -9.21 7.73 0.60
C GLN A 88 -10.04 7.55 1.89
N PRO A 89 -9.79 8.34 2.95
CA PRO A 89 -10.68 8.42 4.11
C PRO A 89 -11.98 9.16 3.75
N GLY A 90 -12.98 9.10 4.64
CA GLY A 90 -14.27 9.78 4.49
C GLY A 90 -14.19 11.27 4.72
#